data_AF-A0A9X0D2A9-F1
#
_entry.id   AF-A0A9X0D2A9-F1
#
_cell.length_a   1.000
_cell.length_b   1.000
_cell.length_c   1.000
_cell.angle_alpha   90.00
_cell.angle_beta   90.00
_cell.angle_gamma   90.00
#
_symmetry.space_group_name_H-M   'P 1'
#
loop_
_entity.id
_entity.type
_entity.pdbx_description
1 polymer ?
#
loop_
_entity_poly.entity_id
_entity_poly.type
_entity_poly.pdbx_seq_one_letter_code
_entity_poly.pdbx_strand_id
1 'polypeptide(L)'
;MVLSIIHKLETALEVQNAIARQHLDELKAKGTSSAKNILLFYEHYPVFTIGIRNKSVDSAEKKRLEDLGAEFHFTNRGGLLTFHGPDN
;
A
#
# COMPACT_ATOMS: atom_id res chain seq x y z
N MET A 1 14.31 -1.43 20.48
CA MET A 1 14.08 -0.16 19.77
C MET A 1 13.64 -0.54 18.36
N VAL A 2 12.34 -0.55 18.10
CA VAL A 2 11.81 -0.75 16.74
C VAL A 2 11.80 0.64 16.11
N LEU A 3 12.64 0.87 15.10
CA LEU A 3 12.45 2.04 14.24
C LEU A 3 11.31 1.68 13.29
N SER A 4 10.08 2.10 13.59
CA SER A 4 9.01 2.05 12.60
C SER A 4 9.31 3.09 11.53
N ILE A 5 9.77 2.64 10.37
CA ILE A 5 10.03 3.52 9.24
C ILE A 5 8.68 3.76 8.56
N ILE A 6 8.14 4.96 8.77
CA ILE A 6 6.90 5.42 8.15
C ILE A 6 7.21 5.86 6.72
N HIS A 7 6.53 5.27 5.74
CA HIS A 7 6.75 5.56 4.32
C HIS A 7 5.51 6.18 3.68
N LYS A 8 5.71 7.04 2.68
CA LYS A 8 4.63 7.42 1.76
C LYS A 8 4.13 6.19 1.01
N LEU A 9 2.86 6.22 0.58
CA LEU A 9 2.25 5.12 -0.16
C LEU A 9 3.06 4.76 -1.41
N GLU A 10 3.48 5.76 -2.18
CA GLU A 10 4.22 5.57 -3.43
C GLU A 10 5.55 4.84 -3.21
N THR A 11 6.33 5.26 -2.21
CA THR A 11 7.61 4.61 -1.89
C THR A 11 7.41 3.14 -1.48
N ALA A 12 6.41 2.85 -0.66
CA ALA A 12 6.14 1.45 -0.29
C ALA A 12 5.62 0.64 -1.48
N LEU A 13 4.84 1.25 -2.38
CA LEU A 13 4.34 0.61 -3.58
C LEU A 13 5.49 0.25 -4.55
N GLU A 14 6.49 1.12 -4.68
CA GLU A 14 7.70 0.84 -5.47
C GLU A 14 8.44 -0.39 -4.92
N VAL A 15 8.65 -0.43 -3.60
CA VAL A 15 9.30 -1.58 -2.92
C VAL A 15 8.49 -2.86 -3.12
N GLN A 16 7.18 -2.81 -2.89
CA GLN A 16 6.28 -3.96 -3.13
C GLN A 16 6.38 -4.47 -4.56
N ASN A 17 6.34 -3.58 -5.54
CA ASN A 17 6.41 -3.95 -6.96
C ASN A 17 7.79 -4.52 -7.34
N ALA A 18 8.88 -3.97 -6.80
CA ALA A 18 10.23 -4.49 -7.03
C ALA A 18 10.37 -5.92 -6.48
N ILE A 19 9.91 -6.15 -5.25
CA ILE A 19 9.97 -7.45 -4.58
C ILE A 19 9.06 -8.46 -5.29
N ALA A 20 7.85 -8.07 -5.68
CA ALA A 20 6.93 -8.93 -6.42
C ALA A 20 7.51 -9.36 -7.78
N ARG A 21 8.16 -8.43 -8.49
CA ARG A 21 8.85 -8.75 -9.75
C ARG A 21 9.99 -9.74 -9.54
N GLN A 22 10.85 -9.49 -8.55
CA GLN A 22 11.95 -10.41 -8.23
C GLN A 22 11.41 -11.81 -7.89
N HIS A 23 10.37 -11.90 -7.06
CA HIS A 23 9.76 -13.17 -6.69
C HIS A 23 9.18 -13.91 -7.91
N LEU A 24 8.51 -13.19 -8.82
CA LEU A 24 8.00 -13.77 -10.06
C LEU A 24 9.14 -14.29 -10.96
N ASP A 25 10.26 -13.58 -11.05
CA ASP A 25 11.41 -14.00 -11.84
C ASP A 25 12.09 -15.24 -11.22
N GLU A 26 12.17 -15.32 -9.89
CA GLU A 26 12.66 -16.52 -9.18
C GLU A 26 11.75 -17.74 -9.43
N LEU A 27 10.43 -17.56 -9.38
CA LEU A 27 9.46 -18.61 -9.68
C LEU A 27 9.62 -19.13 -11.11
N LYS A 28 9.81 -18.24 -12.09
CA LYS A 28 10.02 -18.61 -13.50
C LYS A 28 11.34 -19.35 -13.72
N ALA A 29 12.41 -18.92 -13.05
CA ALA A 29 13.75 -19.46 -13.27
C ALA A 29 14.01 -20.78 -12.52
N LYS A 30 13.47 -20.94 -11.31
CA LYS A 30 13.84 -22.03 -10.39
C LYS A 30 12.66 -22.92 -9.98
N GLY A 31 11.43 -22.58 -10.37
CA GLY A 31 10.22 -23.26 -9.95
C GLY A 31 9.77 -22.90 -8.53
N THR A 32 8.56 -23.32 -8.18
CA THR A 32 7.84 -22.93 -6.95
C THR A 32 8.52 -23.36 -5.65
N SER A 33 9.24 -24.49 -5.64
CA SER A 33 9.90 -25.02 -4.44
C SER A 33 11.14 -24.24 -4.02
N SER A 34 11.71 -23.40 -4.88
CA SER A 34 12.93 -22.64 -4.62
C SER A 34 12.71 -21.15 -4.34
N ALA A 35 11.54 -20.60 -4.63
CA ALA A 35 11.26 -19.18 -4.39
C ALA A 35 10.82 -18.98 -2.93
N LYS A 36 11.43 -18.03 -2.23
CA LYS A 36 11.05 -17.72 -0.85
C LYS A 36 9.85 -16.80 -0.82
N ASN A 37 8.88 -17.11 0.04
CA ASN A 37 7.79 -16.19 0.33
C ASN A 37 8.30 -15.01 1.15
N ILE A 38 7.72 -13.83 0.91
CA ILE A 38 8.13 -12.58 1.55
C ILE A 38 6.89 -11.95 2.20
N LEU A 39 7.04 -11.56 3.46
CA LEU A 39 6.07 -10.79 4.21
C LEU A 39 6.70 -9.42 4.53
N LEU A 40 6.01 -8.35 4.14
CA LEU A 40 6.48 -6.98 4.34
C LEU A 40 5.67 -6.33 5.47
N PHE A 41 6.39 -5.75 6.43
CA PHE A 41 5.83 -4.91 7.48
C PHE A 41 6.32 -3.49 7.29
N TYR A 42 5.41 -2.52 7.25
CA TYR A 42 5.71 -1.11 7.17
C TYR A 42 4.49 -0.31 7.60
N GLU A 43 4.73 0.94 8.02
CA GLU A 43 3.69 1.89 8.37
C GLU A 43 3.64 3.02 7.34
N HIS A 44 2.48 3.67 7.26
CA HIS A 44 2.24 4.76 6.33
C HIS A 44 2.02 6.10 7.02
N TYR A 45 2.40 7.18 6.34
CA TYR A 45 1.78 8.48 6.65
C TYR A 45 0.26 8.37 6.43
N PRO A 46 -0.57 9.12 7.17
CA PRO A 46 -2.03 9.09 7.01
C PRO A 46 -2.45 9.10 5.55
N VAL A 47 -3.09 8.03 5.09
CA VAL A 47 -3.47 7.86 3.69
C VAL A 47 -4.76 7.05 3.58
N PHE A 48 -5.67 7.52 2.74
CA PHE A 48 -6.83 6.76 2.30
C PHE A 48 -6.54 6.16 0.93
N THR A 49 -6.63 4.83 0.83
CA THR A 49 -6.59 4.15 -0.47
C THR A 49 -8.01 3.79 -0.89
N ILE A 50 -8.33 3.93 -2.17
CA ILE A 50 -9.63 3.60 -2.75
C ILE A 50 -9.43 2.40 -3.66
N GLY A 51 -10.09 1.28 -3.34
CA GLY A 51 -10.04 0.07 -4.14
C GLY A 51 -10.95 0.13 -5.36
N ILE A 52 -11.00 -0.98 -6.11
CA ILE A 52 -11.76 -1.06 -7.37
C ILE A 52 -13.28 -1.01 -7.18
N ARG A 53 -13.80 -1.27 -5.97
CA ARG A 53 -15.24 -1.27 -5.70
C ARG A 53 -15.63 0.10 -5.14
N ASN A 54 -16.54 0.79 -5.84
CA ASN A 54 -17.06 2.13 -5.53
C ASN A 54 -16.01 3.26 -5.49
N LYS A 55 -16.15 4.22 -6.41
CA LYS A 55 -15.24 5.37 -6.54
C LYS A 55 -15.76 6.66 -5.90
N SER A 56 -16.99 6.68 -5.37
CA SER A 56 -17.52 7.90 -4.76
C SER A 56 -16.95 8.09 -3.36
N VAL A 57 -16.15 9.13 -3.22
CA VAL A 57 -15.79 9.73 -1.93
C VAL A 57 -16.48 11.07 -1.89
N ASP A 58 -17.18 11.37 -0.79
CA ASP A 58 -17.76 12.69 -0.59
C ASP A 58 -16.66 13.75 -0.67
N SER A 59 -16.85 14.76 -1.53
CA SER A 59 -15.78 15.72 -1.84
C SER A 59 -15.50 16.67 -0.68
N ALA A 60 -16.53 17.00 0.12
CA ALA A 60 -16.37 17.82 1.31
C ALA A 60 -15.58 17.08 2.39
N GLU A 61 -15.91 15.81 2.64
CA GLU A 61 -15.18 15.00 3.61
C GLU A 61 -13.75 14.68 3.15
N LYS A 62 -13.55 14.36 1.86
CA LYS A 62 -12.21 14.21 1.29
C LYS A 62 -11.37 15.45 1.55
N LYS A 63 -11.89 16.64 1.23
CA LYS A 63 -11.18 17.90 1.44
C LYS A 63 -10.85 18.13 2.91
N ARG A 64 -11.81 17.91 3.83
CA ARG A 64 -11.56 18.04 5.27
C ARG A 64 -10.43 17.12 5.73
N LEU A 65 -10.38 15.88 5.25
CA LEU A 65 -9.35 14.91 5.61
C LEU A 65 -7.98 15.24 5.00
N GLU A 66 -7.95 15.76 3.77
CA GLU A 66 -6.73 16.30 3.16
C GLU A 66 -6.19 17.52 3.92
N ASP A 67 -7.06 18.41 4.38
CA ASP A 67 -6.70 19.57 5.20
C ASP A 67 -6.13 19.14 6.59
N LEU A 68 -6.48 17.93 7.07
CA LEU A 68 -5.89 17.31 8.26
C LEU A 68 -4.57 16.57 7.98
N GLY A 69 -4.12 16.55 6.73
CA GLY A 69 -2.84 15.97 6.31
C GLY A 69 -2.89 14.54 5.75
N ALA A 70 -4.09 14.00 5.46
CA ALA A 70 -4.21 12.69 4.85
C ALA A 70 -4.08 12.74 3.32
N GLU A 71 -3.33 11.82 2.72
CA GLU A 71 -3.28 11.64 1.27
C GLU A 71 -4.45 10.74 0.77
N PHE A 72 -4.85 10.88 -0.49
CA PHE A 72 -5.88 10.02 -1.12
C PHE A 72 -5.37 9.43 -2.43
N HIS A 73 -5.44 8.11 -2.57
CA HIS A 73 -4.93 7.41 -3.76
C HIS A 73 -5.90 6.34 -4.27
N PHE A 74 -6.12 6.33 -5.58
CA PHE A 74 -6.81 5.20 -6.24
C PHE A 74 -5.83 4.06 -6.47
N THR A 75 -6.28 2.85 -6.20
CA THR A 75 -5.46 1.64 -6.28
C THR A 75 -6.18 0.55 -7.07
N ASN A 76 -5.43 -0.44 -7.56
CA ASN A 76 -5.97 -1.61 -8.24
C ASN A 76 -6.31 -2.77 -7.28
N ARG A 77 -6.21 -2.56 -5.96
CA ARG A 77 -6.61 -3.59 -4.99
C ARG A 77 -8.13 -3.78 -4.97
N GLY A 78 -8.54 -4.99 -4.60
CA GLY A 78 -9.92 -5.26 -4.23
C GLY A 78 -10.40 -4.37 -3.07
N GLY A 79 -11.72 -4.32 -2.87
CA GLY A 79 -12.31 -3.59 -1.73
C GLY A 79 -12.75 -2.16 -2.03
N LEU A 80 -13.29 -1.52 -0.99
CA LEU A 80 -13.75 -0.13 -0.97
C LEU A 80 -12.60 0.79 -0.51
N LEU A 81 -12.93 1.98 0.01
CA LEU A 81 -11.99 2.86 0.71
C LEU A 81 -11.49 2.25 2.03
N THR A 82 -10.22 2.45 2.37
CA THR A 82 -9.63 2.12 3.68
C THR A 82 -8.57 3.16 4.07
N PHE A 83 -8.35 3.32 5.36
CA PHE A 83 -7.31 4.17 5.93
C PHE A 83 -6.07 3.36 6.30
N HIS A 84 -4.90 3.96 6.15
CA HIS A 84 -3.63 3.50 6.71
C HIS A 84 -2.92 4.71 7.35
N GLY A 85 -2.20 4.46 8.45
CA GLY A 85 -1.49 5.48 9.18
C GLY A 85 -0.53 4.86 10.20
N PRO A 86 0.12 5.68 11.03
CA PRO A 86 0.87 5.19 12.18
C PRO A 86 -0.03 4.35 13.10
N ASP A 87 0.55 3.30 13.70
CA ASP A 87 -0.13 2.39 14.63
C ASP A 87 -1.34 1.61 14.04
N ASN A 88 -1.43 1.51 12.70
CA ASN A 88 -2.43 0.67 12.00
C ASN A 88 -1.96 -0.77 11.78
#